data_AF-A0A6V7JQR5-F1
#
_entry.id   AF-A0A6V7JQR5-F1
#
_cell.length_a   1.000
_cell.length_b   1.000
_cell.length_c   1.000
_cell.angle_alpha   90.00
_cell.angle_beta   90.00
_cell.angle_gamma   90.00
#
_symmetry.space_group_name_H-M   'P 1'
#
loop_
_entity.id
_entity.type
_entity.pdbx_description
1 polymer ?
#
loop_
_entity_poly.entity_id
_entity_poly.type
_entity_poly.pdbx_seq_one_letter_code
_entity_poly.pdbx_strand_id
1 'polypeptide(L)'
;VVGVRSGEEVATCKQVFCDPTYVPDKVKKSGQVIRAICLLNHSISHTNDALSTQIIIPQKQVNRNSDIYVSVVSYTHQVAAKGWFIAMVSTTVETANPELEIKPGLDLLGPISQKFVSICDYYEPTDDGLNSQLFISTSYDATTHFETTCLDVLDIFKRATGEDFDFNKVKQELGDEDM
;
A
#
# COMPACT_ATOMS: atom_id res chain seq x y z
N VAL A 1 -25.82 -5.73 7.36
CA VAL A 1 -25.86 -4.28 7.07
C VAL A 1 -27.12 -3.99 6.27
N VAL A 2 -27.71 -2.79 6.40
CA VAL A 2 -28.94 -2.41 5.66
C VAL A 2 -28.81 -1.08 4.89
N GLY A 3 -27.68 -0.39 5.02
CA GLY A 3 -27.44 0.91 4.40
C GLY A 3 -26.38 1.73 5.13
N VAL A 4 -26.10 2.92 4.61
CA VAL A 4 -25.21 3.94 5.19
C VAL A 4 -25.99 5.23 5.36
N ARG A 5 -25.85 5.89 6.51
CA ARG A 5 -26.43 7.22 6.76
C ARG A 5 -25.37 8.30 6.60
N SER A 6 -25.68 9.36 5.86
CA SER A 6 -24.86 10.57 5.77
C SER A 6 -25.73 11.78 6.09
N GLY A 7 -25.44 12.45 7.21
CA GLY A 7 -26.34 13.48 7.75
C GLY A 7 -27.72 12.90 8.08
N GLU A 8 -28.76 13.42 7.45
CA GLU A 8 -30.15 12.98 7.64
C GLU A 8 -30.59 11.91 6.63
N GLU A 9 -29.84 11.69 5.55
CA GLU A 9 -30.21 10.78 4.47
C GLU A 9 -29.62 9.38 4.66
N VAL A 10 -30.37 8.36 4.22
CA VAL A 10 -29.96 6.95 4.28
C VAL A 10 -30.00 6.33 2.90
N ALA A 11 -28.85 5.86 2.43
CA ALA A 11 -28.73 5.03 1.24
C ALA A 11 -28.78 3.55 1.66
N THR A 12 -29.81 2.82 1.22
CA THR A 12 -29.97 1.40 1.55
C THR A 12 -29.21 0.50 0.58
N CYS A 13 -28.59 -0.56 1.08
CA CYS A 13 -27.89 -1.54 0.27
C CYS A 13 -27.90 -2.92 0.94
N LYS A 14 -27.57 -3.95 0.16
CA LYS A 14 -27.47 -5.33 0.65
C LYS A 14 -26.09 -5.65 1.24
N GLN A 15 -25.06 -5.00 0.72
CA GLN A 15 -23.65 -5.22 1.07
C GLN A 15 -22.96 -3.87 1.19
N VAL A 16 -21.98 -3.77 2.08
CA VAL A 16 -21.08 -2.62 2.21
C VAL A 16 -19.65 -3.08 2.13
N PHE A 17 -18.85 -2.34 1.37
CA PHE A 17 -17.41 -2.50 1.26
C PHE A 17 -16.75 -1.24 1.79
N CYS A 18 -15.73 -1.39 2.64
CA CYS A 18 -15.04 -0.23 3.22
C CYS A 18 -13.62 -0.60 3.65
N ASP A 19 -12.79 0.42 3.84
CA ASP A 19 -11.51 0.26 4.52
C ASP A 19 -11.69 0.30 6.07
N PRO A 20 -10.67 -0.08 6.84
CA PRO A 20 -10.73 -0.11 8.31
C PRO A 20 -11.17 1.18 9.00
N THR A 21 -10.97 2.35 8.38
CA THR A 21 -11.23 3.66 9.02
C THR A 21 -12.72 3.93 9.23
N TYR A 22 -13.59 3.29 8.45
CA TYR A 22 -15.05 3.44 8.58
C TYR A 22 -15.64 2.64 9.73
N VAL A 23 -14.94 1.60 10.20
CA VAL A 23 -15.46 0.61 11.15
C VAL A 23 -14.40 0.20 12.19
N PRO A 24 -13.90 1.17 13.00
CA PRO A 24 -12.79 0.94 13.93
C PRO A 24 -13.09 -0.12 15.01
N ASP A 25 -14.35 -0.43 15.27
CA ASP A 25 -14.80 -1.47 16.20
C ASP A 25 -14.84 -2.89 15.59
N LYS A 26 -14.64 -3.01 14.27
CA LYS A 26 -14.67 -4.28 13.53
C LYS A 26 -13.31 -4.71 12.99
N VAL A 27 -12.26 -4.01 13.40
CA VAL A 27 -10.88 -4.27 12.98
C VAL A 27 -9.97 -4.42 14.19
N LYS A 28 -8.88 -5.14 14.00
CA LYS A 28 -7.79 -5.29 14.99
C LYS A 28 -6.50 -4.74 14.39
N LYS A 29 -5.69 -4.09 15.21
CA LYS A 29 -4.32 -3.72 14.85
C LYS A 29 -3.45 -4.97 14.85
N SER A 30 -2.86 -5.35 13.72
CA SER A 30 -1.94 -6.49 13.62
C SER A 30 -0.47 -6.07 13.43
N GLY A 31 -0.20 -4.79 13.18
CA GLY A 31 1.17 -4.28 13.12
C GLY A 31 1.24 -2.77 12.90
N GLN A 32 2.42 -2.30 12.52
CA GLN A 32 2.65 -0.94 12.05
C GLN A 32 3.63 -0.97 10.88
N VAL A 33 3.51 0.00 9.97
CA VAL A 33 4.39 0.19 8.83
C VAL A 33 4.98 1.58 8.90
N ILE A 34 6.31 1.68 8.83
CA ILE A 34 7.00 2.96 8.63
C ILE A 34 7.18 3.20 7.12
N ARG A 35 6.94 4.44 6.69
CA ARG A 35 7.26 4.94 5.34
C ARG A 35 8.04 6.24 5.46
N ALA A 36 9.17 6.33 4.77
CA ALA A 36 9.95 7.55 4.64
C ALA A 36 10.01 7.98 3.18
N ILE A 37 9.32 9.07 2.86
CA ILE A 37 9.33 9.71 1.55
C ILE A 37 10.50 10.69 1.52
N CYS A 38 11.39 10.52 0.56
CA CYS A 38 12.63 11.25 0.40
C CYS A 38 12.65 11.95 -0.97
N LEU A 39 12.86 13.27 -0.96
CA LEU A 39 13.07 14.05 -2.18
C LEU A 39 14.56 14.08 -2.51
N LEU A 40 14.90 13.67 -3.74
CA LEU A 40 16.26 13.64 -4.26
C LEU A 40 16.35 14.47 -5.54
N ASN A 41 17.52 15.03 -5.81
CA ASN A 41 17.83 15.79 -7.02
C ASN A 41 18.90 15.07 -7.88
N HIS A 42 19.04 13.75 -7.70
CA HIS A 42 19.99 12.90 -8.39
C HIS A 42 19.45 11.46 -8.50
N SER A 43 20.01 10.68 -9.44
CA SER A 43 19.78 9.24 -9.55
C SER A 43 20.39 8.49 -8.36
N ILE A 44 19.85 7.31 -8.05
CA ILE A 44 20.45 6.44 -7.03
C ILE A 44 21.78 5.89 -7.55
N SER A 45 22.80 5.84 -6.69
CA SER A 45 24.09 5.26 -7.05
C SER A 45 23.93 3.78 -7.39
N HIS A 46 24.75 3.28 -8.31
CA HIS A 46 24.75 1.87 -8.74
C HIS A 46 23.45 1.37 -9.40
N THR A 47 22.57 2.25 -9.86
CA THR A 47 21.37 1.88 -10.65
C THR A 47 21.50 2.21 -12.14
N ASN A 48 22.72 2.51 -12.63
CA ASN A 48 22.97 2.91 -14.02
C ASN A 48 22.12 4.13 -14.45
N ASP A 49 22.05 5.13 -13.57
CA ASP A 49 21.26 6.36 -13.75
C ASP A 49 19.77 6.13 -14.06
N ALA A 50 19.21 5.04 -13.53
CA ALA A 50 17.81 4.72 -13.71
C ALA A 50 16.90 5.81 -13.16
N LEU A 51 15.87 6.16 -13.96
CA LEU A 51 14.88 7.19 -13.63
C LEU A 51 13.70 6.63 -12.80
N SER A 52 13.66 5.33 -12.61
CA SER A 52 12.85 4.63 -11.61
C SER A 52 13.53 3.31 -11.25
N THR A 53 13.37 2.83 -10.02
CA THR A 53 14.00 1.60 -9.54
C THR A 53 13.24 1.05 -8.35
N GLN A 54 13.19 -0.28 -8.25
CA GLN A 54 12.81 -0.98 -7.03
C GLN A 54 14.05 -1.64 -6.43
N ILE A 55 14.26 -1.46 -5.13
CA ILE A 55 15.31 -2.12 -4.36
C ILE A 55 14.64 -2.88 -3.23
N ILE A 56 15.01 -4.14 -3.07
CA ILE A 56 14.57 -4.98 -1.95
C ILE A 56 15.81 -5.30 -1.13
N ILE A 57 15.73 -5.05 0.17
CA ILE A 57 16.76 -5.40 1.13
C ILE A 57 16.21 -6.57 1.95
N PRO A 58 16.62 -7.82 1.65
CA PRO A 58 16.08 -8.99 2.32
C PRO A 58 16.39 -8.96 3.82
N GLN A 59 15.42 -9.30 4.64
CA GLN A 59 15.44 -9.25 6.10
C GLN A 59 16.71 -9.90 6.71
N LYS A 60 17.21 -10.98 6.11
CA LYS A 60 18.40 -11.71 6.58
C LYS A 60 19.70 -10.93 6.39
N GLN A 61 19.76 -10.00 5.42
CA GLN A 61 20.93 -9.16 5.16
C GLN A 61 21.07 -8.03 6.19
N VAL A 62 19.98 -7.71 6.89
CA VAL A 62 19.91 -6.62 7.88
C VAL A 62 19.47 -7.10 9.26
N ASN A 63 19.50 -8.41 9.50
CA ASN A 63 19.14 -9.06 10.77
C ASN A 63 17.74 -8.65 11.29
N ARG A 64 16.74 -8.71 10.41
CA ARG A 64 15.33 -8.39 10.67
C ARG A 64 14.42 -9.59 10.41
N ASN A 65 13.15 -9.45 10.81
CA ASN A 65 12.08 -10.40 10.47
C ASN A 65 11.27 -9.99 9.23
N SER A 66 11.44 -8.74 8.77
CA SER A 66 10.74 -8.13 7.65
C SER A 66 11.72 -7.44 6.71
N ASP A 67 11.45 -7.56 5.41
CA ASP A 67 12.22 -6.90 4.36
C ASP A 67 12.08 -5.37 4.43
N ILE A 68 13.04 -4.64 3.86
CA ILE A 68 12.94 -3.20 3.62
C ILE A 68 12.81 -3.00 2.11
N TYR A 69 11.81 -2.22 1.71
CA TYR A 69 11.54 -1.92 0.31
C TYR A 69 11.90 -0.46 0.03
N VAL A 70 12.52 -0.22 -1.13
CA VAL A 70 12.75 1.12 -1.66
C VAL A 70 12.12 1.19 -3.05
N SER A 71 11.17 2.10 -3.22
CA SER A 71 10.63 2.46 -4.53
C SER A 71 11.10 3.85 -4.91
N VAL A 72 11.66 3.99 -6.10
CA VAL A 72 12.10 5.26 -6.64
C VAL A 72 11.39 5.52 -7.95
N VAL A 73 10.74 6.67 -8.04
CA VAL A 73 10.13 7.21 -9.25
C VAL A 73 10.58 8.65 -9.42
N SER A 74 10.48 9.18 -10.63
CA SER A 74 10.95 10.54 -10.93
C SER A 74 9.97 11.28 -11.81
N TYR A 75 10.38 12.47 -12.27
CA TYR A 75 9.65 13.28 -13.23
C TYR A 75 9.19 12.54 -14.49
N THR A 76 9.82 11.42 -14.88
CA THR A 76 9.36 10.63 -16.03
C THR A 76 7.98 10.02 -15.82
N HIS A 77 7.57 9.83 -14.57
CA HIS A 77 6.25 9.33 -14.18
C HIS A 77 5.28 10.48 -13.85
N GLN A 78 5.65 11.73 -14.15
CA GLN A 78 4.85 12.94 -13.87
C GLN A 78 4.48 13.13 -12.37
N VAL A 79 5.29 12.59 -11.45
CA VAL A 79 5.08 12.72 -10.00
C VAL A 79 5.99 13.77 -9.35
N ALA A 80 6.97 14.29 -10.07
CA ALA A 80 7.95 15.26 -9.58
C ALA A 80 8.37 16.25 -10.67
N ALA A 81 8.91 17.40 -10.28
CA ALA A 81 9.48 18.38 -11.21
C ALA A 81 10.71 17.80 -11.94
N LYS A 82 11.02 18.29 -13.15
CA LYS A 82 12.17 17.82 -13.95
C LYS A 82 13.47 17.82 -13.14
N GLY A 83 14.18 16.70 -13.15
CA GLY A 83 15.42 16.49 -12.38
C GLY A 83 15.22 16.06 -10.93
N TRP A 84 13.97 15.96 -10.45
CA TRP A 84 13.63 15.48 -9.12
C TRP A 84 13.15 14.03 -9.13
N PHE A 85 13.42 13.36 -8.01
CA PHE A 85 13.06 11.99 -7.71
C PHE A 85 12.33 11.93 -6.37
N ILE A 86 11.40 10.99 -6.27
CA ILE A 86 10.70 10.62 -5.05
C ILE A 86 11.11 9.18 -4.76
N ALA A 87 11.87 9.01 -3.68
CA ALA A 87 12.19 7.71 -3.13
C ALA A 87 11.33 7.45 -1.90
N MET A 88 10.76 6.26 -1.77
CA MET A 88 10.03 5.84 -0.59
C MET A 88 10.70 4.60 -0.01
N VAL A 89 11.11 4.67 1.27
CA VAL A 89 11.63 3.53 2.02
C VAL A 89 10.55 3.05 2.98
N SER A 90 10.24 1.75 2.99
CA SER A 90 9.20 1.18 3.84
C SER A 90 9.58 -0.18 4.42
N THR A 91 9.13 -0.45 5.65
CA THR A 91 9.24 -1.76 6.31
C THR A 91 8.17 -1.89 7.41
N THR A 92 7.88 -3.11 7.83
CA THR A 92 7.09 -3.39 9.02
C THR A 92 7.89 -3.02 10.27
N VAL A 93 7.28 -2.35 11.23
CA VAL A 93 7.94 -1.91 12.47
C VAL A 93 8.16 -3.10 13.41
N GLU A 94 9.39 -3.29 13.87
CA GLU A 94 9.79 -4.36 14.79
C GLU A 94 10.29 -3.84 16.15
N THR A 95 10.61 -2.54 16.26
CA THR A 95 11.23 -1.94 17.45
C THR A 95 10.53 -0.65 17.88
N ALA A 96 10.92 -0.13 19.05
CA ALA A 96 10.46 1.17 19.54
C ALA A 96 11.07 2.38 18.79
N ASN A 97 12.05 2.16 17.89
CA ASN A 97 12.72 3.21 17.13
C ASN A 97 12.61 2.96 15.61
N PRO A 98 11.43 3.15 15.00
CA PRO A 98 11.16 2.74 13.62
C PRO A 98 12.07 3.39 12.58
N GLU A 99 12.50 4.65 12.80
CA GLU A 99 13.38 5.35 11.86
C GLU A 99 14.78 4.71 11.73
N LEU A 100 15.27 4.03 12.78
CA LEU A 100 16.55 3.32 12.71
C LEU A 100 16.45 2.06 11.85
N GLU A 101 15.26 1.47 11.76
CA GLU A 101 15.01 0.23 11.02
C GLU A 101 15.14 0.45 9.51
N ILE A 102 14.75 1.63 9.02
CA ILE A 102 14.84 2.00 7.60
C ILE A 102 16.19 2.60 7.20
N LYS A 103 17.12 2.78 8.15
CA LYS A 103 18.45 3.35 7.89
C LYS A 103 19.19 2.65 6.74
N PRO A 104 19.21 1.30 6.64
CA PRO A 104 19.86 0.63 5.51
C PRO A 104 19.30 1.06 4.15
N GLY A 105 18.00 1.30 4.04
CA GLY A 105 17.37 1.81 2.81
C GLY A 105 17.70 3.28 2.54
N LEU A 106 17.71 4.11 3.59
CA LEU A 106 18.06 5.54 3.48
C LEU A 106 19.53 5.74 3.06
N ASP A 107 20.44 4.91 3.57
CA ASP A 107 21.87 5.02 3.27
C ASP A 107 22.17 4.75 1.78
N LEU A 108 21.32 3.98 1.09
CA LEU A 108 21.43 3.75 -0.36
C LEU A 108 21.01 4.99 -1.18
N LEU A 109 20.24 5.91 -0.60
CA LEU A 109 19.68 7.04 -1.34
C LEU A 109 20.68 8.16 -1.60
N GLY A 110 21.83 8.19 -0.91
CA GLY A 110 22.76 9.32 -0.97
C GLY A 110 22.20 10.59 -0.32
N PRO A 111 22.62 11.79 -0.75
CA PRO A 111 22.14 13.06 -0.21
C PRO A 111 20.62 13.28 -0.36
N ILE A 112 19.90 13.29 0.77
CA ILE A 112 18.45 13.53 0.79
C ILE A 112 18.19 15.03 0.97
N SER A 113 17.41 15.63 0.05
CA SER A 113 17.06 17.06 0.15
C SER A 113 16.00 17.32 1.22
N GLN A 114 15.03 16.41 1.33
CA GLN A 114 13.99 16.46 2.36
C GLN A 114 13.46 15.06 2.64
N LYS A 115 13.14 14.77 3.91
CA LYS A 115 12.58 13.49 4.37
C LYS A 115 11.28 13.72 5.13
N PHE A 116 10.23 13.00 4.74
CA PHE A 116 8.94 12.96 5.42
C PHE A 116 8.69 11.55 5.94
N VAL A 117 8.55 11.39 7.26
CA VAL A 117 8.36 10.10 7.89
C VAL A 117 6.91 9.97 8.36
N SER A 118 6.27 8.85 8.03
CA SER A 118 4.98 8.46 8.57
C SER A 118 5.02 7.04 9.10
N ILE A 119 4.32 6.81 10.20
CA ILE A 119 4.11 5.47 10.77
C ILE A 119 2.62 5.27 10.80
N CYS A 120 2.15 4.21 10.12
CA CYS A 120 0.74 3.89 10.01
C CYS A 120 0.47 2.56 10.71
N ASP A 121 -0.63 2.49 11.45
CA ASP A 121 -1.12 1.24 11.99
C ASP A 121 -1.64 0.35 10.86
N TYR A 122 -1.35 -0.95 10.95
CA TYR A 122 -1.84 -1.95 10.02
C TYR A 122 -3.01 -2.70 10.67
N TYR A 123 -4.17 -2.64 10.03
CA TYR A 123 -5.41 -3.23 10.50
C TYR A 123 -5.90 -4.37 9.62
N GLU A 124 -6.50 -5.36 10.28
CA GLU A 124 -7.19 -6.48 9.66
C GLU A 124 -8.64 -6.56 10.15
N PRO A 125 -9.58 -7.03 9.32
CA PRO A 125 -10.93 -7.32 9.76
C PRO A 125 -10.97 -8.40 10.85
N THR A 126 -11.92 -8.24 11.77
CA THR A 126 -12.27 -9.27 12.78
C THR A 126 -13.46 -10.14 12.36
N ASP A 127 -14.11 -9.81 11.26
CA ASP A 127 -15.29 -10.47 10.69
C ASP A 127 -15.06 -10.69 9.18
N ASP A 128 -15.43 -11.87 8.68
CA ASP A 128 -15.32 -12.22 7.26
C ASP A 128 -16.40 -11.55 6.39
N GLY A 129 -17.44 -11.00 7.00
CA GLY A 129 -18.50 -10.30 6.28
C GLY A 129 -19.61 -11.22 5.73
N LEU A 130 -19.50 -12.54 5.88
CA LEU A 130 -20.48 -13.48 5.30
C LEU A 130 -21.86 -13.33 5.96
N ASN A 131 -21.90 -13.15 7.27
CA ASN A 131 -23.16 -12.95 8.00
C ASN A 131 -23.55 -11.47 8.07
N SER A 132 -22.57 -10.59 8.34
CA SER A 132 -22.82 -9.17 8.53
C SER A 132 -23.07 -8.42 7.22
N GLN A 133 -22.65 -8.98 6.07
CA GLN A 133 -22.65 -8.33 4.76
C GLN A 133 -21.84 -7.02 4.76
N LEU A 134 -20.79 -7.00 5.57
CA LEU A 134 -19.82 -5.91 5.69
C LEU A 134 -18.44 -6.48 5.36
N PHE A 135 -17.91 -6.12 4.19
CA PHE A 135 -16.63 -6.60 3.70
C PHE A 135 -15.59 -5.51 3.87
N ILE A 136 -14.64 -5.75 4.77
CA ILE A 136 -13.62 -4.76 5.14
C ILE A 136 -12.29 -5.20 4.52
N SER A 137 -11.56 -4.27 3.91
CA SER A 137 -10.21 -4.54 3.40
C SER A 137 -9.18 -4.55 4.51
N THR A 138 -8.04 -5.16 4.24
CA THR A 138 -6.84 -4.98 5.06
C THR A 138 -6.21 -3.61 4.78
N SER A 139 -5.33 -3.18 5.69
CA SER A 139 -4.46 -2.01 5.43
C SER A 139 -3.38 -2.35 4.39
N TYR A 140 -2.80 -1.33 3.76
CA TYR A 140 -1.66 -1.54 2.87
C TYR A 140 -0.38 -1.87 3.67
N ASP A 141 0.27 -2.97 3.30
CA ASP A 141 1.51 -3.43 3.92
C ASP A 141 2.73 -2.60 3.46
N ALA A 142 3.92 -3.03 3.87
CA ALA A 142 5.16 -2.33 3.58
C ALA A 142 5.69 -2.56 2.15
N THR A 143 5.13 -3.50 1.39
CA THR A 143 5.64 -3.89 0.08
C THR A 143 5.44 -2.77 -0.95
N THR A 144 6.32 -2.72 -1.95
CA THR A 144 6.28 -1.72 -3.03
C THR A 144 5.63 -2.26 -4.32
N HIS A 145 4.94 -3.39 -4.22
CA HIS A 145 4.21 -4.05 -5.29
C HIS A 145 2.82 -4.46 -4.82
N PHE A 146 1.92 -4.78 -5.75
CA PHE A 146 0.51 -4.97 -5.42
C PHE A 146 0.06 -6.40 -5.15
N GLU A 147 0.96 -7.38 -5.06
CA GLU A 147 0.57 -8.79 -4.92
C GLU A 147 -0.38 -9.05 -3.74
N THR A 148 -0.02 -8.60 -2.53
CA THR A 148 -0.87 -8.78 -1.33
C THR A 148 -2.17 -8.00 -1.41
N THR A 149 -2.15 -6.81 -2.03
CA THR A 149 -3.36 -6.02 -2.30
C THR A 149 -4.29 -6.76 -3.27
N CYS A 150 -3.75 -7.34 -4.34
CA CYS A 150 -4.54 -8.12 -5.28
C CYS A 150 -5.15 -9.36 -4.61
N LEU A 151 -4.41 -10.03 -3.72
CA LEU A 151 -4.93 -11.16 -2.95
C LEU A 151 -6.09 -10.73 -2.04
N ASP A 152 -6.00 -9.58 -1.37
CA ASP A 152 -7.10 -9.05 -0.54
C ASP A 152 -8.33 -8.70 -1.39
N VAL A 153 -8.15 -8.11 -2.58
CA VAL A 153 -9.25 -7.84 -3.52
C VAL A 153 -9.94 -9.13 -3.95
N LEU A 154 -9.17 -10.17 -4.30
CA LEU A 154 -9.73 -11.48 -4.70
C LEU A 154 -10.44 -12.17 -3.53
N ASP A 155 -9.90 -12.08 -2.32
CA ASP A 155 -10.52 -12.61 -1.11
C ASP A 155 -11.84 -11.91 -0.78
N ILE A 156 -11.87 -10.57 -0.79
CA ILE A 156 -13.09 -9.77 -0.61
C ILE A 156 -14.14 -10.13 -1.66
N PHE A 157 -13.73 -10.24 -2.93
CA PHE A 157 -14.63 -10.64 -4.00
C PHE A 157 -15.26 -12.00 -3.71
N LYS A 158 -14.44 -12.99 -3.38
CA LYS A 158 -14.89 -14.36 -3.08
C LYS A 158 -15.85 -14.40 -1.90
N ARG A 159 -15.56 -13.67 -0.81
CA ARG A 159 -16.44 -13.58 0.36
C ARG A 159 -17.77 -12.92 0.02
N ALA A 160 -17.75 -11.89 -0.83
CA ALA A 160 -18.95 -11.13 -1.16
C ALA A 160 -19.87 -11.83 -2.18
N THR A 161 -19.31 -12.55 -3.15
CA THR A 161 -20.05 -13.17 -4.24
C THR A 161 -20.31 -14.66 -4.03
N GLY A 162 -19.47 -15.32 -3.22
CA GLY A 162 -19.48 -16.77 -3.00
C GLY A 162 -18.81 -17.57 -4.13
N GLU A 163 -18.20 -16.92 -5.12
CA GLU A 163 -17.48 -17.58 -6.22
C GLU A 163 -16.04 -17.07 -6.38
N ASP A 164 -15.15 -17.91 -6.91
CA ASP A 164 -13.80 -17.48 -7.29
C ASP A 164 -13.86 -16.48 -8.46
N PHE A 165 -12.96 -15.49 -8.45
CA PHE A 165 -12.91 -14.49 -9.52
C PHE A 165 -12.46 -15.13 -10.85
N ASP A 166 -13.32 -15.05 -11.86
CA ASP A 166 -13.02 -15.52 -13.22
C ASP A 166 -12.46 -14.38 -14.07
N PHE A 167 -11.14 -14.40 -14.29
CA PHE A 167 -10.44 -13.42 -15.11
C PHE A 167 -10.93 -13.37 -16.56
N ASN A 168 -11.55 -14.43 -17.08
CA ASN A 168 -12.09 -14.43 -18.45
C ASN A 168 -13.35 -13.56 -18.59
N LYS A 169 -14.02 -13.22 -17.48
CA LYS A 169 -15.18 -12.32 -17.47
C LYS A 169 -14.78 -10.85 -17.60
N VAL A 170 -13.49 -10.53 -17.46
CA VAL A 170 -12.97 -9.18 -17.68
C VAL A 170 -13.00 -8.87 -19.18
N LYS A 171 -14.13 -8.36 -19.65
CA LYS A 171 -14.25 -7.81 -20.99
C LYS A 171 -13.58 -6.43 -20.98
N GLN A 172 -12.51 -6.28 -21.75
CA GLN A 172 -12.00 -4.97 -22.12
C GLN A 172 -13.10 -4.29 -22.96
N GLU A 173 -13.92 -3.43 -22.35
CA GLU A 173 -14.43 -2.28 -23.07
C GLU A 173 -13.30 -1.27 -23.10
N LEU A 174 -12.29 -1.54 -23.94
CA LEU A 174 -11.46 -0.48 -24.47
C LEU A 174 -12.44 0.38 -25.27
N GLY A 175 -12.96 1.44 -24.64
CA GLY A 175 -13.69 2.46 -25.37
C GLY A 175 -12.83 2.85 -26.57
N ASP A 176 -13.46 2.94 -27.73
CA ASP A 176 -12.86 3.45 -28.96
C ASP A 176 -12.16 4.77 -28.63
N GLU A 177 -10.84 4.72 -28.39
CA GLU A 177 -9.99 5.90 -28.51
C GLU A 177 -9.88 6.15 -30.01
N ASP A 178 -10.91 6.81 -30.54
CA ASP A 178 -10.95 7.36 -31.89
C ASP A 178 -9.70 8.22 -32.12
N MET A 179 -8.83 7.68 -32.99
CA MET A 179 -7.89 8.33 -33.92
C MET A 179 -7.03 9.51 -33.43
#